data_AF-A0A413DNC6-F1
#
_entry.id   AF-A0A413DNC6-F1
#
_cell.length_a   1.000
_cell.length_b   1.000
_cell.length_c   1.000
_cell.angle_alpha   90.00
_cell.angle_beta   90.00
_cell.angle_gamma   90.00
#
_symmetry.space_group_name_H-M   'P 1'
#
loop_
_entity.id
_entity.type
_entity.pdbx_description
1 polymer ?
#
loop_
_entity_poly.entity_id
_entity_poly.type
_entity_poly.pdbx_seq_one_letter_code
_entity_poly.pdbx_strand_id
1 'polypeptide(L)'
;MVTATQTESDASLSHHGIKGMRWGVRRFQNKDGSLKNAGKKRYNVDIEDAVTKKQKAKASARKASAQYNRTYSKKDAEAFTKANSKLKYANRQVKNEKIKSKLNDETKKSKRRLTLEKQYKQSGMTEEEAAIAAYKRVKTEKAIAAISGMTVAAITAYVAYKHYDKTVDKIIKPGTKIHNISMNSNKGIEDAFYFSQTKMDQAKYKGIYGKALSSYGTNKVYDTQIGINKTIKVASEKSATRALSELVNGDKQYAEQLSKHLESSKNRYALKSQNDLISKAATKLSKGKIDADVYNALNLTLVDHQLPTSSSINKGFYDKLKSKGYDAIIDINDKKYSGYKSSKPVIGFNMADKATVDKISEVGKQEIEKNYKIGMTDLSTRAYAPAIAAGAAYVMGIKKVSDTQTKKKETQIVNEYRKKHPKSNLSNTEILNNYYDY
;
A
#
# COMPACT_ATOMS: atom_id res chain seq x y z
N MET A 1 13.15 -44.55 78.12
CA MET A 1 12.56 -44.23 76.80
C MET A 1 12.50 -42.72 76.69
N VAL A 2 13.08 -42.18 75.63
CA VAL A 2 13.13 -40.75 75.31
C VAL A 2 11.80 -40.37 74.66
N THR A 3 11.08 -39.39 75.20
CA THR A 3 9.89 -38.84 74.55
C THR A 3 10.14 -37.36 74.30
N ALA A 4 10.41 -37.03 73.03
CA ALA A 4 10.57 -35.67 72.54
C ALA A 4 9.24 -35.15 71.98
N THR A 5 8.93 -33.91 72.39
CA THR A 5 8.30 -32.81 71.63
C THR A 5 6.95 -32.99 70.93
N GLN A 6 6.02 -32.07 71.23
CA GLN A 6 5.67 -31.02 70.26
C GLN A 6 4.88 -29.89 70.95
N THR A 7 5.48 -28.70 71.04
CA THR A 7 4.77 -27.43 71.24
C THR A 7 4.28 -26.96 69.88
N GLU A 8 2.97 -27.00 69.63
CA GLU A 8 2.37 -26.37 68.46
C GLU A 8 2.50 -24.85 68.58
N SER A 9 3.22 -24.25 67.62
CA SER A 9 3.29 -22.81 67.44
C SER A 9 2.05 -22.32 66.68
N ASP A 10 1.28 -21.41 67.26
CA ASP A 10 0.21 -20.68 66.57
C ASP A 10 0.77 -19.83 65.43
N ALA A 11 0.82 -20.40 64.22
CA ALA A 11 1.20 -19.68 63.01
C ALA A 11 0.05 -18.76 62.57
N SER A 12 0.01 -17.53 63.09
CA SER A 12 -0.93 -16.51 62.61
C SER A 12 -0.52 -15.99 61.23
N LEU A 13 -1.35 -16.22 60.22
CA LEU A 13 -1.14 -15.75 58.85
C LEU A 13 -1.64 -14.30 58.68
N SER A 14 -0.76 -13.31 58.77
CA SER A 14 -1.11 -11.89 58.59
C SER A 14 -1.00 -11.48 57.12
N HIS A 15 -2.11 -11.05 56.50
CA HIS A 15 -2.09 -10.47 55.15
C HIS A 15 -2.07 -8.93 55.22
N HIS A 16 -1.02 -8.30 54.68
CA HIS A 16 -0.99 -6.85 54.51
C HIS A 16 -1.87 -6.44 53.31
N GLY A 17 -3.02 -5.82 53.60
CA GLY A 17 -3.88 -5.21 52.58
C GLY A 17 -3.24 -3.95 51.97
N ILE A 18 -3.53 -3.69 50.69
CA ILE A 18 -3.11 -2.45 50.02
C ILE A 18 -3.84 -1.25 50.65
N LYS A 19 -3.09 -0.23 51.10
CA LYS A 19 -3.61 1.00 51.73
C LYS A 19 -4.75 1.60 50.89
N GLY A 20 -5.98 1.61 51.43
CA GLY A 20 -7.19 2.10 50.77
C GLY A 20 -8.16 1.03 50.23
N MET A 21 -7.88 -0.27 50.36
CA MET A 21 -8.87 -1.32 50.11
C MET A 21 -9.82 -1.47 51.30
N ARG A 22 -11.14 -1.42 51.04
CA ARG A 22 -12.18 -1.76 52.03
C ARG A 22 -12.58 -3.23 51.84
N TRP A 23 -12.61 -3.99 52.93
CA TRP A 23 -13.06 -5.39 52.93
C TRP A 23 -14.48 -5.49 52.35
N GLY A 24 -14.72 -6.45 51.46
CA GLY A 24 -16.01 -6.65 50.77
C GLY A 24 -16.34 -5.69 49.61
N VAL A 25 -15.60 -4.58 49.42
CA VAL A 25 -15.88 -3.62 48.32
C VAL A 25 -14.98 -3.89 47.13
N ARG A 26 -15.49 -4.67 46.17
CA ARG A 26 -14.78 -4.98 44.93
C ARG A 26 -15.00 -3.86 43.91
N ARG A 27 -13.95 -3.09 43.61
CA ARG A 27 -13.98 -1.89 42.73
C ARG A 27 -14.68 -2.14 41.38
N PHE A 28 -14.59 -3.35 40.85
CA PHE A 28 -15.05 -3.74 39.51
C PHE A 28 -16.17 -4.77 39.48
N GLN A 29 -16.74 -5.14 40.63
CA GLN A 29 -17.86 -6.09 40.73
C GLN A 29 -19.06 -5.41 41.39
N ASN A 30 -20.25 -5.76 40.92
CA ASN A 30 -21.53 -5.46 41.52
C ASN A 30 -21.68 -6.21 42.85
N LYS A 31 -22.67 -5.84 43.67
CA LYS A 31 -22.91 -6.48 44.98
C LYS A 31 -23.24 -7.98 44.86
N ASP A 32 -23.81 -8.40 43.74
CA ASP A 32 -24.15 -9.79 43.40
C ASP A 32 -22.95 -10.61 42.88
N GLY A 33 -21.74 -10.04 42.88
CA GLY A 33 -20.53 -10.68 42.37
C GLY A 33 -20.33 -10.58 40.84
N SER A 34 -21.34 -10.12 40.09
CA SER A 34 -21.20 -9.91 38.65
C SER A 34 -20.28 -8.73 38.34
N LEU A 35 -19.60 -8.71 37.19
CA LEU A 35 -18.70 -7.61 36.84
C LEU A 35 -19.48 -6.32 36.47
N LYS A 36 -19.04 -5.16 36.99
CA LYS A 36 -19.45 -3.83 36.49
C LYS A 36 -19.03 -3.69 35.03
N ASN A 37 -19.67 -2.81 34.25
CA ASN A 37 -19.26 -2.54 32.86
C ASN A 37 -17.78 -2.12 32.73
N ALA A 38 -17.26 -1.37 33.71
CA ALA A 38 -15.83 -1.03 33.80
C ALA A 38 -14.94 -2.26 34.10
N GLY A 39 -15.47 -3.24 34.87
CA GLY A 39 -14.82 -4.52 35.15
C GLY A 39 -14.82 -5.47 33.95
N LYS A 40 -15.95 -5.61 33.26
CA LYS A 40 -16.08 -6.41 32.03
C LYS A 40 -15.13 -5.91 30.93
N LYS A 41 -14.95 -4.58 30.82
CA LYS A 41 -14.03 -3.98 29.85
C LYS A 41 -12.55 -4.25 30.16
N ARG A 42 -12.14 -4.26 31.43
CA ARG A 42 -10.72 -4.35 31.82
C ARG A 42 -10.10 -5.76 31.74
N TYR A 43 -10.89 -6.83 31.87
CA TYR A 43 -10.35 -8.20 31.94
C TYR A 43 -10.30 -8.99 30.62
N ASN A 44 -10.72 -8.41 29.48
CA ASN A 44 -10.75 -9.14 28.19
C ASN A 44 -9.66 -8.71 27.19
N VAL A 45 -8.48 -8.34 27.70
CA VAL A 45 -7.30 -8.03 26.86
C VAL A 45 -6.18 -9.00 27.22
N ASP A 46 -5.84 -9.88 26.29
CA ASP A 46 -4.74 -10.83 26.47
C ASP A 46 -3.74 -10.72 25.31
N ILE A 47 -2.88 -9.71 25.43
CA ILE A 47 -1.84 -9.46 24.43
C ILE A 47 -0.79 -10.58 24.45
N GLU A 48 -0.51 -11.16 25.62
CA GLU A 48 0.53 -12.18 25.79
C GLU A 48 0.13 -13.51 25.17
N ASP A 49 -1.09 -13.99 25.42
CA ASP A 49 -1.63 -15.17 24.74
C ASP A 49 -1.69 -14.94 23.22
N ALA A 50 -2.18 -13.78 22.78
CA ALA A 50 -2.26 -13.47 21.36
C ALA A 50 -0.87 -13.49 20.68
N VAL A 51 0.16 -12.99 21.38
CA VAL A 51 1.56 -13.03 20.91
C VAL A 51 2.07 -14.47 20.88
N THR A 52 1.79 -15.26 21.92
CA THR A 52 2.18 -16.68 22.00
C THR A 52 1.56 -17.49 20.85
N LYS A 53 0.26 -17.33 20.60
CA LYS A 53 -0.45 -17.95 19.47
C LYS A 53 0.11 -17.51 18.11
N LYS A 54 0.49 -16.25 17.97
CA LYS A 54 1.19 -15.76 16.77
C LYS A 54 2.54 -16.46 16.58
N GLN A 55 3.31 -16.69 17.64
CA GLN A 55 4.59 -17.39 17.50
C GLN A 55 4.39 -18.85 17.10
N LYS A 56 3.42 -19.55 17.70
CA LYS A 56 3.02 -20.90 17.28
C LYS A 56 2.62 -20.94 15.80
N ALA A 57 1.74 -20.03 15.36
CA ALA A 57 1.34 -19.94 13.96
C ALA A 57 2.52 -19.63 13.00
N LYS A 58 3.49 -18.83 13.46
CA LYS A 58 4.71 -18.52 12.69
C LYS A 58 5.60 -19.74 12.53
N ALA A 59 5.76 -20.55 13.58
CA ALA A 59 6.49 -21.81 13.53
C ALA A 59 5.83 -22.79 12.56
N SER A 60 4.50 -22.96 12.64
CA SER A 60 3.74 -23.82 11.72
C SER A 60 3.86 -23.38 10.26
N ALA A 61 3.76 -22.07 9.98
CA ALA A 61 3.91 -21.54 8.62
C ALA A 61 5.31 -21.77 8.05
N ARG A 62 6.36 -21.64 8.88
CA ARG A 62 7.74 -21.97 8.49
C ARG A 62 7.91 -23.45 8.16
N LYS A 63 7.38 -24.34 9.00
CA LYS A 63 7.42 -25.80 8.76
C LYS A 63 6.72 -26.18 7.45
N ALA A 64 5.51 -25.64 7.22
CA ALA A 64 4.75 -25.89 6.00
C ALA A 64 5.44 -25.32 4.74
N SER A 65 6.08 -24.15 4.85
CA SER A 65 6.88 -23.59 3.75
C SER A 65 8.08 -24.47 3.40
N ALA A 66 8.80 -24.98 4.41
CA ALA A 66 9.94 -25.85 4.19
C ALA A 66 9.51 -27.16 3.53
N GLN A 67 8.37 -27.72 3.92
CA GLN A 67 7.82 -28.92 3.31
C GLN A 67 7.43 -28.69 1.84
N TYR A 68 6.70 -27.61 1.56
CA TYR A 68 6.32 -27.24 0.19
C TYR A 68 7.53 -27.04 -0.72
N ASN A 69 8.59 -26.37 -0.23
CA ASN A 69 9.81 -26.15 -1.02
C ASN A 69 10.59 -27.43 -1.34
N ARG A 70 10.31 -28.55 -0.65
CA ARG A 70 10.94 -29.85 -0.93
C ARG A 70 10.19 -30.64 -1.99
N THR A 71 8.86 -30.60 -1.97
CA THR A 71 8.02 -31.50 -2.78
C THR A 71 7.34 -30.78 -3.94
N TYR A 72 7.13 -29.47 -3.83
CA TYR A 72 6.29 -28.66 -4.72
C TYR A 72 4.90 -29.25 -4.99
N SER A 73 4.41 -30.10 -4.10
CA SER A 73 3.14 -30.79 -4.30
C SER A 73 1.95 -29.86 -4.07
N LYS A 74 0.84 -30.13 -4.77
CA LYS A 74 -0.43 -29.41 -4.58
C LYS A 74 -0.90 -29.48 -3.12
N LYS A 75 -0.79 -30.66 -2.50
CA LYS A 75 -1.16 -30.90 -1.09
C LYS A 75 -0.34 -30.02 -0.14
N ASP A 76 0.97 -29.92 -0.35
CA ASP A 76 1.85 -29.11 0.49
C ASP A 76 1.65 -27.60 0.25
N ALA A 77 1.31 -27.20 -0.98
CA ALA A 77 0.93 -25.83 -1.31
C ALA A 77 -0.36 -25.40 -0.55
N GLU A 78 -1.35 -26.29 -0.47
CA GLU A 78 -2.60 -26.07 0.27
C GLU A 78 -2.33 -25.96 1.78
N ALA A 79 -1.51 -26.86 2.33
CA ALA A 79 -1.09 -26.84 3.73
C ALA A 79 -0.33 -25.56 4.09
N PHE A 80 0.60 -25.13 3.24
CA PHE A 80 1.33 -23.87 3.40
C PHE A 80 0.38 -22.66 3.34
N THR A 81 -0.56 -22.66 2.39
CA THR A 81 -1.56 -21.59 2.26
C THR A 81 -2.45 -21.48 3.51
N LYS A 82 -2.89 -22.62 4.08
CA LYS A 82 -3.68 -22.66 5.32
C LYS A 82 -2.85 -22.14 6.50
N ALA A 83 -1.61 -22.59 6.66
CA ALA A 83 -0.73 -22.16 7.74
C ALA A 83 -0.40 -20.65 7.67
N ASN A 84 -0.17 -20.12 6.47
CA ASN A 84 0.06 -18.70 6.26
C ASN A 84 -1.20 -17.86 6.53
N SER A 85 -2.39 -18.39 6.21
CA SER A 85 -3.67 -17.75 6.56
C SER A 85 -3.85 -17.66 8.08
N LYS A 86 -3.55 -18.74 8.82
CA LYS A 86 -3.55 -18.76 10.30
C LYS A 86 -2.56 -17.74 10.88
N LEU A 87 -1.35 -17.64 10.33
CA LEU A 87 -0.37 -16.63 10.77
C LEU A 87 -0.87 -15.20 10.53
N LYS A 88 -1.52 -14.92 9.39
CA LYS A 88 -2.14 -13.61 9.13
C LYS A 88 -3.26 -13.31 10.14
N TYR A 89 -4.11 -14.30 10.43
CA TYR A 89 -5.16 -14.22 11.43
C TYR A 89 -4.59 -13.87 12.82
N ALA A 90 -3.60 -14.64 13.30
CA ALA A 90 -2.95 -14.40 14.59
C ALA A 90 -2.27 -13.02 14.68
N ASN A 91 -1.61 -12.58 13.60
CA ASN A 91 -1.05 -11.22 13.54
C ASN A 91 -2.12 -10.12 13.66
N ARG A 92 -3.33 -10.37 13.17
CA ARG A 92 -4.45 -9.44 13.30
C ARG A 92 -5.03 -9.46 14.71
N GLN A 93 -5.11 -10.63 15.35
CA GLN A 93 -5.58 -10.73 16.72
C GLN A 93 -4.66 -10.00 17.71
N VAL A 94 -3.34 -10.13 17.57
CA VAL A 94 -2.39 -9.29 18.35
C VAL A 94 -2.67 -7.79 18.18
N LYS A 95 -3.00 -7.34 16.97
CA LYS A 95 -3.36 -5.92 16.75
C LYS A 95 -4.72 -5.58 17.35
N ASN A 96 -5.68 -6.51 17.34
CA ASN A 96 -6.98 -6.33 17.95
C ASN A 96 -6.83 -6.16 19.46
N GLU A 97 -6.09 -7.03 20.14
CA GLU A 97 -5.82 -6.94 21.58
C GLU A 97 -5.14 -5.61 21.96
N LYS A 98 -4.14 -5.18 21.18
CA LYS A 98 -3.53 -3.85 21.36
C LYS A 98 -4.49 -2.69 21.12
N ILE A 99 -5.49 -2.86 20.25
CA ILE A 99 -6.55 -1.86 20.06
C ILE A 99 -7.50 -1.90 21.25
N LYS A 100 -7.94 -3.08 21.72
CA LYS A 100 -8.81 -3.22 22.90
C LYS A 100 -8.22 -2.51 24.11
N SER A 101 -6.93 -2.72 24.40
CA SER A 101 -6.23 -1.97 25.45
C SER A 101 -6.39 -0.45 25.26
N LYS A 102 -6.16 0.07 24.05
CA LYS A 102 -6.35 1.51 23.76
C LYS A 102 -7.80 1.97 23.89
N LEU A 103 -8.76 1.12 23.54
CA LEU A 103 -10.19 1.42 23.68
C LEU A 103 -10.62 1.45 25.15
N ASN A 104 -9.99 0.64 26.00
CA ASN A 104 -10.22 0.64 27.44
C ASN A 104 -9.72 1.91 28.11
N ASP A 105 -8.64 2.49 27.58
CA ASP A 105 -8.06 3.75 28.05
C ASP A 105 -8.74 4.99 27.43
N GLU A 106 -9.59 4.82 26.41
CA GLU A 106 -10.23 5.92 25.67
C GLU A 106 -11.44 6.48 26.45
N THR A 107 -11.38 7.75 26.86
CA THR A 107 -12.44 8.41 27.63
C THR A 107 -13.48 9.15 26.77
N LYS A 108 -13.18 9.46 25.51
CA LYS A 108 -14.08 10.17 24.58
C LYS A 108 -14.00 9.59 23.17
N LYS A 109 -15.14 9.40 22.52
CA LYS A 109 -15.26 8.94 21.12
C LYS A 109 -15.76 10.08 20.21
N SER A 110 -15.26 10.15 18.97
CA SER A 110 -15.77 11.12 17.99
C SER A 110 -17.17 10.75 17.48
N LYS A 111 -17.97 11.74 17.04
CA LYS A 111 -19.29 11.49 16.42
C LYS A 111 -19.19 10.47 15.27
N ARG A 112 -18.20 10.65 14.39
CA ARG A 112 -17.91 9.73 13.28
C ARG A 112 -17.65 8.30 13.75
N ARG A 113 -16.94 8.15 14.88
CA ARG A 113 -16.65 6.84 15.47
C ARG A 113 -17.94 6.15 15.93
N LEU A 114 -18.83 6.87 16.62
CA LEU A 114 -20.11 6.34 17.08
C LEU A 114 -21.02 5.93 15.91
N THR A 115 -21.07 6.73 14.84
CA THR A 115 -21.82 6.39 13.62
C THR A 115 -21.34 5.07 13.00
N LEU A 116 -20.03 4.91 12.86
CA LEU A 116 -19.44 3.68 12.30
C LEU A 116 -19.70 2.46 13.19
N GLU A 117 -19.60 2.60 14.51
CA GLU A 117 -19.92 1.52 15.45
C GLU A 117 -21.38 1.07 15.30
N LYS A 118 -22.34 2.01 15.20
CA LYS A 118 -23.76 1.69 14.97
C LYS A 118 -23.96 0.94 13.64
N GLN A 119 -23.37 1.43 12.56
CA GLN A 119 -23.45 0.79 11.24
C GLN A 119 -22.89 -0.64 11.26
N TYR A 120 -21.75 -0.86 11.92
CA TYR A 120 -21.15 -2.19 12.00
C TYR A 120 -21.97 -3.15 12.87
N LYS A 121 -22.55 -2.69 13.97
CA LYS A 121 -23.49 -3.49 14.77
C LYS A 121 -24.72 -3.90 13.94
N GLN A 122 -25.29 -2.98 13.16
CA GLN A 122 -26.40 -3.27 12.25
C GLN A 122 -26.04 -4.31 11.16
N SER A 123 -24.76 -4.41 10.79
CA SER A 123 -24.26 -5.45 9.88
C SER A 123 -23.93 -6.80 10.57
N GLY A 124 -24.32 -6.98 11.84
CA GLY A 124 -24.15 -8.22 12.59
C GLY A 124 -22.80 -8.38 13.30
N MET A 125 -22.02 -7.30 13.46
CA MET A 125 -20.83 -7.33 14.31
C MET A 125 -21.20 -7.19 15.78
N THR A 126 -20.42 -7.83 16.66
CA THR A 126 -20.53 -7.60 18.11
C THR A 126 -20.12 -6.16 18.46
N GLU A 127 -20.44 -5.73 19.69
CA GLU A 127 -20.03 -4.41 20.16
C GLU A 127 -18.51 -4.20 20.11
N GLU A 128 -17.75 -5.22 20.50
CA GLU A 128 -16.29 -5.19 20.46
C GLU A 128 -15.74 -5.14 19.03
N GLU A 129 -16.27 -5.99 18.15
CA GLU A 129 -15.88 -6.04 16.73
C GLU A 129 -16.15 -4.70 16.04
N ALA A 130 -17.33 -4.13 16.25
CA ALA A 130 -17.72 -2.84 15.73
C ALA A 130 -16.79 -1.73 16.23
N ALA A 131 -16.47 -1.72 17.53
CA ALA A 131 -15.56 -0.74 18.13
C ALA A 131 -14.15 -0.82 17.54
N ILE A 132 -13.59 -2.02 17.39
CA ILE A 132 -12.26 -2.24 16.79
C ILE A 132 -12.25 -1.85 15.30
N ALA A 133 -13.28 -2.24 14.54
CA ALA A 133 -13.41 -1.92 13.13
C ALA A 133 -13.49 -0.41 12.89
N ALA A 134 -14.32 0.28 13.68
CA ALA A 134 -14.47 1.72 13.60
C ALA A 134 -13.21 2.46 14.06
N TYR A 135 -12.41 1.90 14.99
CA TYR A 135 -11.09 2.45 15.36
C TYR A 135 -10.14 2.50 14.19
N LYS A 136 -10.00 1.36 13.53
CA LYS A 136 -9.13 1.22 12.37
C LYS A 136 -9.58 2.15 11.25
N ARG A 137 -10.89 2.31 11.06
CA ARG A 137 -11.47 3.19 10.03
C ARG A 137 -11.21 4.67 10.31
N VAL A 138 -11.46 5.16 11.52
CA VAL A 138 -11.20 6.57 11.86
C VAL A 138 -9.71 6.89 11.82
N LYS A 139 -8.84 6.01 12.34
CA LYS A 139 -7.39 6.21 12.28
C LYS A 139 -6.89 6.28 10.83
N THR A 140 -7.49 5.46 9.97
CA THR A 140 -7.24 5.46 8.53
C THR A 140 -7.69 6.78 7.88
N GLU A 141 -8.91 7.24 8.15
CA GLU A 141 -9.47 8.48 7.60
C GLU A 141 -8.62 9.70 8.02
N LYS A 142 -8.18 9.77 9.30
CA LYS A 142 -7.28 10.83 9.80
C LYS A 142 -5.91 10.84 9.12
N ALA A 143 -5.30 9.68 8.90
CA ALA A 143 -3.99 9.60 8.25
C ALA A 143 -4.03 10.09 6.80
N ILE A 144 -5.15 9.85 6.09
CA ILE A 144 -5.36 10.38 4.74
C ILE A 144 -5.54 11.89 4.78
N ALA A 145 -6.40 12.39 5.67
CA ALA A 145 -6.66 13.82 5.80
C ALA A 145 -5.38 14.63 6.09
N ALA A 146 -4.50 14.13 6.94
CA ALA A 146 -3.22 14.77 7.25
C ALA A 146 -2.26 14.87 6.05
N ILE A 147 -2.35 13.95 5.07
CA ILE A 147 -1.47 13.92 3.90
C ILE A 147 -2.02 14.77 2.74
N SER A 148 -3.34 14.95 2.66
CA SER A 148 -4.00 15.59 1.51
C SER A 148 -4.90 16.79 1.83
N GLY A 149 -5.02 17.21 3.10
CA GLY A 149 -5.86 18.36 3.50
C GLY A 149 -7.38 18.16 3.35
N MET A 150 -7.86 16.93 3.10
CA MET A 150 -9.28 16.64 2.87
C MET A 150 -9.83 15.63 3.88
N THR A 151 -10.97 15.92 4.51
CA THR A 151 -11.74 14.97 5.33
C THR A 151 -12.64 14.10 4.44
N VAL A 152 -12.38 12.78 4.34
CA VAL A 152 -13.18 11.89 3.47
C VAL A 152 -13.52 10.54 4.12
N ALA A 153 -14.79 10.14 4.03
CA ALA A 153 -15.26 8.78 4.32
C ALA A 153 -14.81 7.81 3.21
N ALA A 154 -14.19 6.69 3.57
CA ALA A 154 -13.33 5.96 2.62
C ALA A 154 -13.92 5.26 1.36
N ILE A 155 -15.23 5.29 1.09
CA ILE A 155 -15.76 4.83 -0.22
C ILE A 155 -15.58 5.93 -1.27
N THR A 156 -15.89 7.18 -0.92
CA THR A 156 -15.56 8.38 -1.69
C THR A 156 -14.04 8.53 -1.89
N ALA A 157 -13.22 7.97 -0.99
CA ALA A 157 -11.77 8.19 -0.99
C ALA A 157 -10.98 7.55 -2.15
N TYR A 158 -11.41 6.44 -2.78
CA TYR A 158 -10.64 5.90 -3.93
C TYR A 158 -10.87 6.71 -5.19
N VAL A 159 -12.14 6.96 -5.50
CA VAL A 159 -12.51 7.76 -6.66
C VAL A 159 -11.99 9.17 -6.47
N ALA A 160 -12.16 9.76 -5.28
CA ALA A 160 -11.54 11.04 -4.94
C ALA A 160 -10.01 10.99 -4.97
N TYR A 161 -9.36 9.89 -4.56
CA TYR A 161 -7.91 9.78 -4.68
C TYR A 161 -7.45 9.66 -6.13
N LYS A 162 -8.07 8.80 -6.94
CA LYS A 162 -7.72 8.66 -8.38
C LYS A 162 -7.95 9.99 -9.08
N HIS A 163 -9.04 10.67 -8.74
CA HIS A 163 -9.30 12.01 -9.21
C HIS A 163 -8.19 12.97 -8.74
N TYR A 164 -7.93 13.08 -7.43
CA TYR A 164 -6.87 13.91 -6.83
C TYR A 164 -5.46 13.64 -7.38
N ASP A 165 -5.13 12.38 -7.59
CA ASP A 165 -3.84 11.92 -8.12
C ASP A 165 -3.68 12.34 -9.59
N LYS A 166 -4.79 12.40 -10.35
CA LYS A 166 -4.82 12.93 -11.71
C LYS A 166 -4.93 14.44 -11.79
N THR A 167 -5.55 15.10 -10.82
CA THR A 167 -5.96 16.51 -10.94
C THR A 167 -5.15 17.50 -10.12
N VAL A 168 -4.44 17.03 -9.10
CA VAL A 168 -3.70 17.91 -8.18
C VAL A 168 -2.21 17.72 -8.37
N ASP A 169 -1.51 18.82 -8.64
CA ASP A 169 -0.05 18.85 -8.75
C ASP A 169 0.62 18.39 -7.47
N LYS A 170 1.82 17.83 -7.56
CA LYS A 170 2.56 17.29 -6.40
C LYS A 170 3.81 18.10 -6.14
N ILE A 171 4.30 17.99 -4.91
CA ILE A 171 5.55 18.59 -4.48
C ILE A 171 6.46 17.48 -3.96
N ILE A 172 7.71 17.47 -4.38
CA ILE A 172 8.79 16.71 -3.74
C ILE A 172 9.61 17.70 -2.92
N LYS A 173 9.73 17.43 -1.63
CA LYS A 173 10.35 18.35 -0.67
C LYS A 173 11.88 18.20 -0.67
N PRO A 174 12.63 19.26 -0.33
CA PRO A 174 14.03 19.16 0.04
C PRO A 174 14.27 18.04 1.07
N GLY A 175 15.43 17.38 0.99
CA GLY A 175 15.81 16.22 1.80
C GLY A 175 15.25 14.89 1.31
N THR A 176 14.38 14.87 0.29
CA THR A 176 13.91 13.61 -0.32
C THR A 176 15.05 12.93 -1.08
N LYS A 177 15.17 11.60 -0.94
CA LYS A 177 16.07 10.77 -1.74
C LYS A 177 15.28 10.08 -2.85
N ILE A 178 15.78 10.18 -4.08
CA ILE A 178 15.22 9.55 -5.27
C ILE A 178 16.27 8.65 -5.92
N HIS A 179 15.83 7.71 -6.74
CA HIS A 179 16.70 6.69 -7.34
C HIS A 179 16.45 6.57 -8.84
N ASN A 180 17.53 6.59 -9.61
CA ASN A 180 17.54 6.26 -11.04
C ASN A 180 18.35 4.97 -11.24
N ILE A 181 17.80 4.04 -12.03
CA ILE A 181 18.50 2.81 -12.43
C ILE A 181 18.94 2.98 -13.87
N SER A 182 20.22 2.74 -14.15
CA SER A 182 20.78 2.84 -15.50
C SER A 182 22.02 1.96 -15.69
N MET A 183 22.59 1.96 -16.89
CA MET A 183 23.88 1.29 -17.18
C MET A 183 25.08 2.24 -17.04
N ASN A 184 24.87 3.51 -16.65
CA ASN A 184 25.92 4.52 -16.59
C ASN A 184 26.40 4.71 -15.15
N SER A 185 27.69 4.42 -14.91
CA SER A 185 28.35 4.54 -13.60
C SER A 185 28.62 5.98 -13.17
N ASN A 186 28.56 6.93 -14.10
CA ASN A 186 28.85 8.34 -13.88
C ASN A 186 27.67 9.21 -14.35
N LYS A 187 26.44 8.68 -14.25
CA LYS A 187 25.25 9.41 -14.66
C LYS A 187 25.03 10.60 -13.73
N GLY A 188 25.35 11.80 -14.21
CA GLY A 188 25.00 13.06 -13.56
C GLY A 188 23.48 13.31 -13.59
N ILE A 189 23.10 14.55 -13.29
CA ILE A 189 21.71 15.00 -13.45
C ILE A 189 21.54 15.48 -14.88
N GLU A 190 20.87 14.68 -15.70
CA GLU A 190 20.56 15.00 -17.10
C GLU A 190 19.33 15.89 -17.22
N ASP A 191 19.15 16.49 -18.41
CA ASP A 191 18.01 17.34 -18.75
C ASP A 191 16.66 16.64 -18.62
N ALA A 192 16.57 15.32 -18.81
CA ALA A 192 15.37 14.55 -18.50
C ALA A 192 15.71 13.12 -18.05
N PHE A 193 15.21 12.68 -16.89
CA PHE A 193 15.41 11.31 -16.42
C PHE A 193 14.26 10.79 -15.57
N TYR A 194 14.06 9.48 -15.65
CA TYR A 194 13.09 8.74 -14.84
C TYR A 194 13.66 8.50 -13.45
N PHE A 195 12.83 8.63 -12.42
CA PHE A 195 13.25 8.27 -11.07
C PHE A 195 12.11 7.72 -10.23
N SER A 196 12.52 7.01 -9.17
CA SER A 196 11.64 6.40 -8.20
C SER A 196 11.87 6.94 -6.80
N GLN A 197 10.78 7.09 -6.06
CA GLN A 197 10.79 7.62 -4.69
C GLN A 197 10.30 6.60 -3.68
N THR A 198 9.45 5.66 -4.11
CA THR A 198 8.86 4.67 -3.23
C THR A 198 9.73 3.42 -3.22
N LYS A 199 9.85 2.76 -2.06
CA LYS A 199 10.61 1.51 -1.94
C LYS A 199 10.16 0.43 -2.94
N MET A 200 8.89 0.45 -3.33
CA MET A 200 8.32 -0.53 -4.24
C MET A 200 8.61 -0.21 -5.70
N ASP A 201 8.54 1.06 -6.09
CA ASP A 201 8.96 1.46 -7.42
C ASP A 201 10.47 1.27 -7.57
N GLN A 202 11.26 1.60 -6.53
CA GLN A 202 12.69 1.28 -6.46
C GLN A 202 12.95 -0.23 -6.67
N ALA A 203 12.22 -1.10 -5.96
CA ALA A 203 12.35 -2.55 -6.15
C ALA A 203 11.97 -2.98 -7.57
N LYS A 204 10.94 -2.40 -8.17
CA LYS A 204 10.56 -2.70 -9.56
C LYS A 204 11.62 -2.26 -10.56
N TYR A 205 12.16 -1.05 -10.43
CA TYR A 205 13.22 -0.57 -11.32
C TYR A 205 14.52 -1.35 -11.11
N LYS A 206 14.96 -1.58 -9.87
CA LYS A 206 16.15 -2.41 -9.60
C LYS A 206 16.00 -3.84 -10.10
N GLY A 207 14.80 -4.40 -9.95
CA GLY A 207 14.53 -5.79 -10.26
C GLY A 207 14.19 -6.04 -11.72
N ILE A 208 13.05 -5.51 -12.17
CA ILE A 208 12.51 -5.74 -13.51
C ILE A 208 13.35 -5.01 -14.55
N TYR A 209 13.56 -3.71 -14.36
CA TYR A 209 14.34 -2.92 -15.32
C TYR A 209 15.82 -3.28 -15.24
N GLY A 210 16.38 -3.43 -14.04
CA GLY A 210 17.75 -3.90 -13.85
C GLY A 210 18.01 -5.26 -14.50
N LYS A 211 17.06 -6.21 -14.42
CA LYS A 211 17.17 -7.49 -15.13
C LYS A 211 17.17 -7.31 -16.65
N ALA A 212 16.28 -6.48 -17.18
CA ALA A 212 16.25 -6.17 -18.60
C ALA A 212 17.57 -5.53 -19.07
N LEU A 213 18.10 -4.55 -18.33
CA LEU A 213 19.40 -3.92 -18.60
C LEU A 213 20.55 -4.94 -18.58
N SER A 214 20.56 -5.83 -17.58
CA SER A 214 21.59 -6.87 -17.47
C SER A 214 21.53 -7.94 -18.57
N SER A 215 20.40 -8.05 -19.29
CA SER A 215 20.25 -8.96 -20.42
C SER A 215 20.87 -8.40 -21.71
N TYR A 216 21.10 -7.09 -21.80
CA TYR A 216 21.74 -6.45 -22.96
C TYR A 216 23.29 -6.51 -22.89
N GLY A 217 23.86 -7.70 -22.72
CA GLY A 217 25.33 -7.93 -22.74
C GLY A 217 26.01 -7.96 -21.36
N THR A 218 27.28 -7.54 -21.29
CA THR A 218 28.10 -7.50 -20.05
C THR A 218 27.84 -6.27 -19.17
N ASN A 219 26.77 -5.53 -19.44
CA ASN A 219 26.51 -4.23 -18.85
C ASN A 219 26.21 -4.33 -17.35
N LYS A 220 27.00 -3.59 -16.57
CA LYS A 220 26.75 -3.37 -15.15
C LYS A 220 25.54 -2.46 -15.00
N VAL A 221 24.74 -2.74 -13.97
CA VAL A 221 23.57 -1.92 -13.60
C VAL A 221 23.94 -1.08 -12.40
N TYR A 222 23.59 0.20 -12.42
CA TYR A 222 23.86 1.14 -11.35
C TYR A 222 22.57 1.73 -10.79
N ASP A 223 22.55 1.90 -9.47
CA ASP A 223 21.57 2.70 -8.73
C ASP A 223 22.22 4.04 -8.36
N THR A 224 21.73 5.10 -8.99
CA THR A 224 22.12 6.48 -8.72
C THR A 224 21.11 7.07 -7.74
N GLN A 225 21.56 7.24 -6.50
CA GLN A 225 20.83 7.93 -5.45
C GLN A 225 21.05 9.45 -5.59
N ILE A 226 19.95 10.19 -5.68
CA ILE A 226 19.94 11.62 -5.90
C ILE A 226 19.21 12.30 -4.73
N GLY A 227 19.84 13.30 -4.15
CA GLY A 227 19.31 14.13 -3.09
C GLY A 227 18.61 15.36 -3.65
N ILE A 228 17.39 15.60 -3.20
CA ILE A 228 16.63 16.81 -3.54
C ILE A 228 17.01 17.95 -2.58
N ASN A 229 17.51 19.05 -3.11
CA ASN A 229 18.00 20.21 -2.35
C ASN A 229 16.99 21.37 -2.36
N LYS A 230 16.20 21.49 -3.44
CA LYS A 230 15.12 22.48 -3.57
C LYS A 230 13.79 21.80 -3.86
N THR A 231 12.71 22.49 -3.56
CA THR A 231 11.36 22.01 -3.86
C THR A 231 11.19 21.72 -5.35
N ILE A 232 10.68 20.53 -5.67
CA ILE A 232 10.37 20.09 -7.04
C ILE A 232 8.86 20.11 -7.23
N LYS A 233 8.37 20.87 -8.22
CA LYS A 233 6.95 20.90 -8.58
C LYS A 233 6.67 19.87 -9.67
N VAL A 234 5.80 18.91 -9.38
CA VAL A 234 5.42 17.82 -10.28
C VAL A 234 4.03 18.11 -10.86
N ALA A 235 3.92 18.23 -12.18
CA ALA A 235 2.62 18.44 -12.83
C ALA A 235 1.75 17.19 -12.71
N SER A 236 0.47 17.41 -12.39
CA SER A 236 -0.57 16.38 -12.48
C SER A 236 -0.92 16.08 -13.95
N GLU A 237 -1.58 14.95 -14.20
CA GLU A 237 -2.09 14.60 -15.54
C GLU A 237 -2.98 15.72 -16.10
N LYS A 238 -3.85 16.33 -15.26
CA LYS A 238 -4.72 17.44 -15.66
C LYS A 238 -3.91 18.69 -16.03
N SER A 239 -2.94 19.08 -15.21
CA SER A 239 -2.12 20.26 -15.47
C SER A 239 -1.23 20.08 -16.70
N ALA A 240 -0.65 18.90 -16.87
CA ALA A 240 0.18 18.57 -18.02
C ALA A 240 -0.65 18.48 -19.32
N THR A 241 -1.87 17.91 -19.26
CA THR A 241 -2.81 17.93 -20.40
C THR A 241 -3.17 19.36 -20.81
N ARG A 242 -3.45 20.24 -19.85
CA ARG A 242 -3.72 21.65 -20.13
C ARG A 242 -2.52 22.35 -20.76
N ALA A 243 -1.32 22.11 -20.23
CA ALA A 243 -0.09 22.67 -20.79
C ALA A 243 0.12 22.21 -22.24
N LEU A 244 -0.12 20.94 -22.54
CA LEU A 244 -0.06 20.41 -23.91
C LEU A 244 -1.09 21.06 -24.82
N SER A 245 -2.34 21.18 -24.38
CA SER A 245 -3.39 21.83 -25.17
C SER A 245 -3.07 23.29 -25.48
N GLU A 246 -2.56 24.05 -24.52
CA GLU A 246 -2.11 25.42 -24.77
C GLU A 246 -0.92 25.49 -25.74
N LEU A 247 0.01 24.53 -25.67
CA LEU A 247 1.15 24.48 -26.58
C LEU A 247 0.70 24.19 -28.01
N VAL A 248 -0.11 23.14 -28.20
CA VAL A 248 -0.63 22.75 -29.52
C VAL A 248 -1.49 23.84 -30.14
N ASN A 249 -2.29 24.55 -29.33
CA ASN A 249 -3.15 25.63 -29.85
C ASN A 249 -2.36 26.91 -30.15
N GLY A 250 -1.25 27.16 -29.45
CA GLY A 250 -0.43 28.37 -29.60
C GLY A 250 0.72 28.22 -30.59
N ASP A 251 1.12 27.00 -30.94
CA ASP A 251 2.28 26.70 -31.79
C ASP A 251 1.89 25.66 -32.86
N LYS A 252 1.62 26.16 -34.08
CA LYS A 252 1.25 25.33 -35.22
C LYS A 252 2.36 24.36 -35.63
N GLN A 253 3.61 24.78 -35.55
CA GLN A 253 4.75 23.94 -35.91
C GLN A 253 4.85 22.77 -34.93
N TYR A 254 4.71 23.03 -33.62
CA TYR A 254 4.66 21.98 -32.62
C TYR A 254 3.47 21.03 -32.84
N ALA A 255 2.29 21.55 -33.18
CA ALA A 255 1.10 20.75 -33.48
C ALA A 255 1.31 19.77 -34.64
N GLU A 256 1.90 20.23 -35.74
CA GLU A 256 2.24 19.41 -36.91
C GLU A 256 3.27 18.33 -36.56
N GLN A 257 4.33 18.71 -35.85
CA GLN A 257 5.37 17.76 -35.41
C GLN A 257 4.80 16.72 -34.45
N LEU A 258 3.89 17.10 -33.54
CA LEU A 258 3.27 16.17 -32.60
C LEU A 258 2.37 15.18 -33.35
N SER A 259 1.63 15.66 -34.34
CA SER A 259 0.80 14.81 -35.20
C SER A 259 1.66 13.78 -35.93
N LYS A 260 2.75 14.23 -36.56
CA LYS A 260 3.72 13.33 -37.21
C LYS A 260 4.33 12.34 -36.21
N HIS A 261 4.71 12.80 -35.02
CA HIS A 261 5.30 11.95 -33.98
C HIS A 261 4.35 10.85 -33.53
N LEU A 262 3.09 11.16 -33.21
CA LEU A 262 2.11 10.16 -32.78
C LEU A 262 1.73 9.19 -33.91
N GLU A 263 1.64 9.67 -35.15
CA GLU A 263 1.43 8.82 -36.33
C GLU A 263 2.58 7.83 -36.53
N SER A 264 3.83 8.33 -36.53
CA SER A 264 5.03 7.48 -36.60
C SER A 264 5.18 6.55 -35.40
N SER A 265 4.53 6.86 -34.27
CA SER A 265 4.59 6.05 -33.05
C SER A 265 3.67 4.83 -33.04
N LYS A 266 2.72 4.73 -34.00
CA LYS A 266 1.79 3.61 -34.06
C LYS A 266 2.54 2.29 -34.23
N ASN A 267 2.11 1.26 -33.50
CA ASN A 267 2.63 -0.11 -33.56
C ASN A 267 4.11 -0.30 -33.20
N ARG A 268 4.80 0.71 -32.65
CA ARG A 268 6.20 0.62 -32.21
C ARG A 268 6.38 -0.08 -30.85
N TYR A 269 5.31 -0.25 -30.09
CA TYR A 269 5.38 -0.70 -28.70
C TYR A 269 4.95 -2.17 -28.56
N ALA A 270 5.53 -2.87 -27.60
CA ALA A 270 5.25 -4.30 -27.40
C ALA A 270 3.83 -4.60 -26.90
N LEU A 271 3.22 -3.69 -26.12
CA LEU A 271 1.91 -3.93 -25.52
C LEU A 271 0.79 -3.33 -26.37
N LYS A 272 -0.24 -4.14 -26.68
CA LYS A 272 -1.43 -3.70 -27.42
C LYS A 272 -2.06 -2.43 -26.84
N SER A 273 -2.17 -2.33 -25.52
CA SER A 273 -2.75 -1.16 -24.84
C SER A 273 -1.98 0.14 -25.08
N GLN A 274 -0.67 0.06 -25.33
CA GLN A 274 0.16 1.22 -25.68
C GLN A 274 -0.17 1.67 -27.11
N ASN A 275 -0.17 0.74 -28.07
CA ASN A 275 -0.50 1.03 -29.47
C ASN A 275 -1.95 1.50 -29.68
N ASP A 276 -2.90 0.92 -28.93
CA ASP A 276 -4.31 1.35 -28.94
C ASP A 276 -4.45 2.81 -28.47
N LEU A 277 -3.73 3.19 -27.40
CA LEU A 277 -3.72 4.56 -26.89
C LEU A 277 -3.16 5.54 -27.92
N ILE A 278 -2.00 5.21 -28.52
CA ILE A 278 -1.35 6.07 -29.51
C ILE A 278 -2.25 6.25 -30.73
N SER A 279 -2.84 5.17 -31.23
CA SER A 279 -3.77 5.22 -32.37
C SER A 279 -4.97 6.12 -32.07
N LYS A 280 -5.59 5.93 -30.89
CA LYS A 280 -6.71 6.76 -30.44
C LYS A 280 -6.33 8.22 -30.28
N ALA A 281 -5.16 8.50 -29.71
CA ALA A 281 -4.64 9.84 -29.52
C ALA A 281 -4.38 10.55 -30.85
N ALA A 282 -3.75 9.87 -31.81
CA ALA A 282 -3.49 10.41 -33.14
C ALA A 282 -4.80 10.78 -33.86
N THR A 283 -5.82 9.92 -33.81
CA THR A 283 -7.17 10.22 -34.35
C THR A 283 -7.86 11.38 -33.64
N LYS A 284 -7.64 11.57 -32.35
CA LYS A 284 -8.21 12.70 -31.61
C LYS A 284 -7.50 14.00 -31.96
N LEU A 285 -6.17 13.98 -32.02
CA LEU A 285 -5.36 15.12 -32.37
C LEU A 285 -5.67 15.61 -33.79
N SER A 286 -5.85 14.72 -34.76
CA SER A 286 -6.24 15.09 -36.14
C SER A 286 -7.61 15.75 -36.23
N LYS A 287 -8.47 15.56 -35.22
CA LYS A 287 -9.78 16.23 -35.08
C LYS A 287 -9.71 17.49 -34.20
N GLY A 288 -8.51 17.97 -33.89
CA GLY A 288 -8.29 19.14 -33.02
C GLY A 288 -8.63 18.91 -31.55
N LYS A 289 -8.74 17.65 -31.08
CA LYS A 289 -9.05 17.34 -29.68
C LYS A 289 -7.79 17.00 -28.90
N ILE A 290 -7.32 17.94 -28.07
CA ILE A 290 -6.16 17.75 -27.18
C ILE A 290 -6.61 17.46 -25.76
N ASP A 291 -6.88 16.18 -25.48
CA ASP A 291 -7.34 15.72 -24.17
C ASP A 291 -6.32 14.80 -23.48
N ALA A 292 -6.74 14.19 -22.37
CA ALA A 292 -5.88 13.32 -21.58
C ALA A 292 -5.39 12.09 -22.37
N ASP A 293 -6.09 11.62 -23.41
CA ASP A 293 -5.58 10.52 -24.23
C ASP A 293 -4.39 10.98 -25.07
N VAL A 294 -4.47 12.19 -25.66
CA VAL A 294 -3.36 12.79 -26.41
C VAL A 294 -2.14 13.05 -25.52
N TYR A 295 -2.37 13.62 -24.33
CA TYR A 295 -1.31 13.79 -23.35
C TYR A 295 -0.70 12.46 -22.90
N ASN A 296 -1.54 11.47 -22.58
CA ASN A 296 -1.04 10.18 -22.12
C ASN A 296 -0.26 9.45 -23.22
N ALA A 297 -0.62 9.63 -24.50
CA ALA A 297 0.16 9.13 -25.63
C ALA A 297 1.50 9.85 -25.76
N LEU A 298 1.53 11.19 -25.74
CA LEU A 298 2.79 11.96 -25.72
C LEU A 298 3.68 11.52 -24.57
N ASN A 299 3.15 11.49 -23.35
CA ASN A 299 3.91 11.10 -22.16
C ASN A 299 4.49 9.68 -22.31
N LEU A 300 3.72 8.77 -22.91
CA LEU A 300 4.16 7.42 -23.19
C LEU A 300 5.33 7.38 -24.17
N THR A 301 5.34 8.25 -25.18
CA THR A 301 6.40 8.27 -26.20
C THR A 301 7.64 9.08 -25.80
N LEU A 302 7.64 9.76 -24.65
CA LEU A 302 8.81 10.53 -24.17
C LEU A 302 10.07 9.66 -23.99
N VAL A 303 9.91 8.34 -23.81
CA VAL A 303 11.01 7.35 -23.72
C VAL A 303 11.61 6.96 -25.07
N ASP A 304 10.87 7.16 -26.17
CA ASP A 304 11.30 6.74 -27.49
C ASP A 304 12.16 7.85 -28.11
N HIS A 305 13.46 7.60 -28.20
CA HIS A 305 14.42 8.53 -28.79
C HIS A 305 14.80 8.15 -30.23
N GLN A 306 14.11 7.19 -30.84
CA GLN A 306 14.45 6.63 -32.15
C GLN A 306 13.72 7.32 -33.30
N LEU A 307 12.70 8.16 -33.03
CA LEU A 307 12.04 8.94 -34.06
C LEU A 307 12.76 10.29 -34.26
N PRO A 308 12.89 10.79 -35.51
CA PRO A 308 13.47 12.12 -35.78
C PRO A 308 12.77 13.27 -35.05
N THR A 309 11.48 13.11 -34.72
CA THR A 309 10.66 14.09 -34.01
C THR A 309 10.82 14.05 -32.49
N SER A 310 11.46 13.03 -31.93
CA SER A 310 11.45 12.80 -30.46
C SER A 310 12.08 13.94 -29.68
N SER A 311 13.24 14.42 -30.13
CA SER A 311 13.98 15.47 -29.42
C SER A 311 13.20 16.79 -29.39
N SER A 312 12.68 17.24 -30.55
CA SER A 312 11.93 18.49 -30.66
C SER A 312 10.62 18.44 -29.89
N ILE A 313 9.91 17.32 -29.93
CA ILE A 313 8.65 17.12 -29.19
C ILE A 313 8.89 17.10 -27.68
N ASN A 314 9.86 16.33 -27.21
CA ASN A 314 10.20 16.27 -25.80
C ASN A 314 10.62 17.66 -25.29
N LYS A 315 11.52 18.33 -26.01
CA LYS A 315 12.02 19.66 -25.64
C LYS A 315 10.88 20.68 -25.60
N GLY A 316 10.07 20.80 -26.64
CA GLY A 316 8.97 21.75 -26.69
C GLY A 316 7.96 21.56 -25.55
N PHE A 317 7.64 20.30 -25.23
CA PHE A 317 6.74 20.01 -24.11
C PHE A 317 7.35 20.35 -22.74
N TYR A 318 8.61 19.95 -22.50
CA TYR A 318 9.30 20.27 -21.25
C TYR A 318 9.51 21.77 -21.09
N ASP A 319 9.83 22.51 -22.14
CA ASP A 319 9.95 23.97 -22.12
C ASP A 319 8.60 24.63 -21.76
N LYS A 320 7.49 24.15 -22.32
CA LYS A 320 6.15 24.61 -21.92
C LYS A 320 5.85 24.34 -20.45
N LEU A 321 6.26 23.19 -19.92
CA LEU A 321 6.07 22.88 -18.50
C LEU A 321 6.98 23.73 -17.58
N LYS A 322 8.24 23.94 -17.98
CA LYS A 322 9.20 24.83 -17.29
C LYS A 322 8.68 26.26 -17.21
N SER A 323 8.14 26.81 -18.31
CA SER A 323 7.52 28.15 -18.31
C SER A 323 6.30 28.27 -17.39
N LYS A 324 5.68 27.14 -16.99
CA LYS A 324 4.62 27.08 -15.97
C LYS A 324 5.13 26.76 -14.56
N GLY A 325 6.45 26.77 -14.38
CA GLY A 325 7.14 26.52 -13.11
C GLY A 325 7.12 25.06 -12.66
N TYR A 326 6.94 24.11 -13.56
CA TYR A 326 7.07 22.68 -13.25
C TYR A 326 8.49 22.19 -13.50
N ASP A 327 8.86 21.18 -12.72
CA ASP A 327 10.19 20.58 -12.75
C ASP A 327 10.18 19.11 -13.15
N ALA A 328 9.02 18.49 -12.99
CA ALA A 328 8.81 17.09 -13.22
C ALA A 328 7.37 16.80 -13.63
N ILE A 329 7.15 15.64 -14.23
CA ILE A 329 5.82 15.09 -14.53
C ILE A 329 5.73 13.66 -14.04
N ILE A 330 4.50 13.20 -13.81
CA ILE A 330 4.25 11.78 -13.58
C ILE A 330 4.54 11.02 -14.88
N ASP A 331 5.31 9.94 -14.79
CA ASP A 331 5.48 9.00 -15.90
C ASP A 331 4.21 8.15 -16.03
N ILE A 332 3.37 8.49 -16.99
CA ILE A 332 2.11 7.83 -17.23
C ILE A 332 2.31 6.46 -17.86
N ASN A 333 3.35 6.27 -18.68
CA ASN A 333 3.69 4.96 -19.23
C ASN A 333 3.86 3.98 -18.08
N ASP A 334 4.76 4.28 -17.16
CA ASP A 334 5.06 3.38 -16.06
C ASP A 334 3.94 3.27 -15.04
N LYS A 335 3.10 4.29 -14.93
CA LYS A 335 1.96 4.26 -14.03
C LYS A 335 0.81 3.39 -14.55
N LYS A 336 0.57 3.38 -15.87
CA LYS A 336 -0.66 2.83 -16.45
C LYS A 336 -0.44 1.78 -17.54
N TYR A 337 0.50 2.00 -18.45
CA TYR A 337 0.54 1.31 -19.74
C TYR A 337 1.68 0.31 -19.87
N SER A 338 2.82 0.53 -19.20
CA SER A 338 3.96 -0.36 -19.24
C SER A 338 3.79 -1.54 -18.30
N GLY A 339 4.70 -2.51 -18.42
CA GLY A 339 4.77 -3.67 -17.54
C GLY A 339 5.06 -3.35 -16.07
N TYR A 340 5.55 -2.14 -15.75
CA TYR A 340 5.98 -1.80 -14.37
C TYR A 340 4.81 -1.45 -13.44
N LYS A 341 3.73 -0.83 -13.94
CA LYS A 341 2.57 -0.37 -13.15
C LYS A 341 2.98 0.29 -11.82
N SER A 342 3.99 1.15 -11.90
CA SER A 342 4.61 1.89 -10.81
C SER A 342 3.59 2.80 -10.11
N SER A 343 3.77 3.02 -8.82
CA SER A 343 2.83 3.77 -8.00
C SER A 343 2.98 5.29 -8.15
N LYS A 344 4.23 5.77 -8.15
CA LYS A 344 4.59 7.17 -8.29
C LYS A 344 5.85 7.32 -9.16
N PRO A 345 5.84 6.83 -10.41
CA PRO A 345 6.95 7.04 -11.32
C PRO A 345 6.95 8.50 -11.78
N VAL A 346 8.14 9.10 -11.89
CA VAL A 346 8.31 10.52 -12.18
C VAL A 346 9.43 10.71 -13.20
N ILE A 347 9.22 11.64 -14.13
CA ILE A 347 10.21 12.15 -15.07
C ILE A 347 10.61 13.55 -14.58
N GLY A 348 11.85 13.72 -14.13
CA GLY A 348 12.39 15.05 -13.82
C GLY A 348 13.01 15.65 -15.07
N PHE A 349 12.75 16.93 -15.35
CA PHE A 349 13.28 17.63 -16.54
C PHE A 349 13.84 19.04 -16.28
N ASN A 350 13.83 19.49 -15.02
CA ASN A 350 14.37 20.80 -14.61
C ASN A 350 15.06 20.66 -13.24
N MET A 351 16.04 19.77 -13.18
CA MET A 351 16.56 19.24 -11.90
C MET A 351 17.96 19.75 -11.54
N ALA A 352 18.69 20.31 -12.50
CA ALA A 352 20.14 20.57 -12.39
C ALA A 352 20.54 21.43 -11.18
N ASP A 353 19.77 22.48 -10.86
CA ASP A 353 20.04 23.36 -9.71
C ASP A 353 19.25 22.97 -8.43
N LYS A 354 18.50 21.87 -8.48
CA LYS A 354 17.55 21.45 -7.44
C LYS A 354 17.90 20.12 -6.79
N ALA A 355 18.85 19.40 -7.35
CA ALA A 355 19.23 18.08 -6.87
C ALA A 355 20.73 17.86 -7.05
N THR A 356 21.27 16.89 -6.32
CA THR A 356 22.68 16.47 -6.40
C THR A 356 22.76 14.95 -6.36
N VAL A 357 23.69 14.36 -7.11
CA VAL A 357 23.99 12.94 -6.98
C VAL A 357 24.67 12.72 -5.63
N ASP A 358 24.07 11.90 -4.76
CA ASP A 358 24.67 11.58 -3.46
C ASP A 358 25.60 10.37 -3.56
N LYS A 359 25.16 9.36 -4.31
CA LYS A 359 25.84 8.06 -4.38
C LYS A 359 25.47 7.34 -5.68
N ILE A 360 26.46 6.70 -6.27
CA ILE A 360 26.27 5.71 -7.34
C ILE A 360 26.75 4.37 -6.82
N SER A 361 25.96 3.31 -7.02
CA SER A 361 26.31 1.96 -6.60
C SER A 361 25.95 0.93 -7.65
N GLU A 362 26.88 0.03 -7.95
CA GLU A 362 26.61 -1.14 -8.79
C GLU A 362 25.59 -2.05 -8.09
N VAL A 363 24.55 -2.47 -8.81
CA VAL A 363 23.50 -3.38 -8.34
C VAL A 363 23.88 -4.80 -8.72
N GLY A 364 24.31 -5.59 -7.74
CA GLY A 364 24.72 -6.97 -7.97
C GLY A 364 23.59 -7.87 -8.46
N LYS A 365 23.92 -8.93 -9.21
CA LYS A 365 22.95 -9.91 -9.78
C LYS A 365 21.98 -10.47 -8.72
N GLN A 366 22.47 -10.76 -7.52
CA GLN A 366 21.63 -11.27 -6.42
C GLN A 366 20.61 -10.22 -5.94
N GLU A 367 20.99 -8.94 -5.89
CA GLU A 367 20.08 -7.85 -5.53
C GLU A 367 19.03 -7.63 -6.62
N ILE A 368 19.43 -7.69 -7.91
CA ILE A 368 18.51 -7.62 -9.04
C ILE A 368 17.47 -8.74 -8.94
N GLU A 369 17.88 -9.99 -8.78
CA GLU A 369 16.94 -11.13 -8.74
C GLU A 369 16.02 -11.08 -7.51
N LYS A 370 16.53 -10.66 -6.35
CA LYS A 370 15.69 -10.42 -5.16
C LYS A 370 14.62 -9.37 -5.42
N ASN A 371 15.01 -8.23 -6.01
CA ASN A 371 14.09 -7.15 -6.32
C ASN A 371 13.12 -7.50 -7.46
N TYR A 372 13.55 -8.33 -8.42
CA TYR A 372 12.71 -8.85 -9.50
C TYR A 372 11.55 -9.66 -8.92
N LYS A 373 11.83 -10.58 -8.00
CA LYS A 373 10.79 -11.36 -7.30
C LYS A 373 9.81 -10.45 -6.54
N ILE A 374 10.31 -9.39 -5.88
CA ILE A 374 9.47 -8.40 -5.19
C ILE A 374 8.57 -7.66 -6.19
N GLY A 375 9.14 -7.16 -7.29
CA GLY A 375 8.42 -6.41 -8.31
C GLY A 375 7.36 -7.25 -9.02
N MET A 376 7.70 -8.48 -9.42
CA MET A 376 6.78 -9.39 -10.10
C MET A 376 5.64 -9.85 -9.18
N THR A 377 5.92 -10.02 -7.89
CA THR A 377 4.88 -10.27 -6.88
C THR A 377 3.91 -9.09 -6.76
N ASP A 378 4.38 -7.84 -6.76
CA ASP A 378 3.47 -6.68 -6.77
C ASP A 378 2.63 -6.63 -8.05
N LEU A 379 3.22 -6.92 -9.22
CA LEU A 379 2.52 -6.92 -10.49
C LEU A 379 1.42 -7.96 -10.59
N SER A 380 1.71 -9.21 -10.21
CA SER A 380 0.70 -10.27 -10.19
C SER A 380 -0.46 -9.89 -9.26
N THR A 381 -0.18 -9.32 -8.09
CA THR A 381 -1.24 -8.87 -7.18
C THR A 381 -2.12 -7.75 -7.76
N ARG A 382 -1.55 -6.86 -8.60
CA ARG A 382 -2.30 -5.80 -9.30
C ARG A 382 -3.13 -6.33 -10.47
N ALA A 383 -2.70 -7.38 -11.15
CA ALA A 383 -3.46 -7.98 -12.25
C ALA A 383 -4.80 -8.56 -11.77
N TYR A 384 -4.88 -9.06 -10.53
CA TYR A 384 -6.12 -9.55 -9.92
C TYR A 384 -6.98 -8.46 -9.25
N ALA A 385 -6.54 -7.19 -9.26
CA ALA A 385 -7.24 -6.07 -8.64
C ALA A 385 -8.52 -5.58 -9.37
N PRO A 386 -8.66 -5.64 -10.71
CA PRO A 386 -9.87 -5.16 -11.41
C PRO A 386 -11.13 -5.96 -11.06
N ALA A 387 -11.00 -7.27 -10.80
CA ALA A 387 -12.13 -8.12 -10.36
C ALA A 387 -12.64 -7.79 -8.94
N ILE A 388 -11.94 -6.92 -8.20
CA ILE A 388 -12.23 -6.52 -6.81
C ILE A 388 -12.76 -5.08 -6.76
N ALA A 389 -12.76 -4.34 -7.88
CA ALA A 389 -13.13 -2.92 -7.92
C ALA A 389 -14.61 -2.62 -7.61
N ALA A 390 -15.49 -3.64 -7.60
CA ALA A 390 -16.89 -3.49 -7.20
C ALA A 390 -17.11 -3.51 -5.66
N GLY A 391 -16.10 -3.82 -4.84
CA GLY A 391 -16.29 -3.97 -3.40
C GLY A 391 -15.06 -3.62 -2.55
N ALA A 392 -15.11 -2.47 -1.88
CA ALA A 392 -14.33 -2.13 -0.68
C ALA A 392 -12.85 -1.65 -0.81
N ALA A 393 -12.37 -1.23 -1.99
CA ALA A 393 -10.96 -0.88 -2.16
C ALA A 393 -10.65 0.63 -1.99
N TYR A 394 -10.36 1.09 -0.76
CA TYR A 394 -9.34 2.13 -0.62
C TYR A 394 -8.59 2.12 0.70
N VAL A 395 -7.41 2.76 0.68
CA VAL A 395 -6.45 2.99 1.75
C VAL A 395 -5.32 1.96 1.80
N MET A 396 -4.22 2.35 1.15
CA MET A 396 -2.81 2.12 1.48
C MET A 396 -2.24 0.70 1.26
N GLY A 397 -1.48 0.59 0.16
CA GLY A 397 -0.13 0.02 0.11
C GLY A 397 0.07 -1.37 0.68
N ILE A 398 0.01 -2.38 -0.20
CA ILE A 398 0.60 -3.73 -0.15
C ILE A 398 0.15 -4.66 0.99
N LYS A 399 -0.06 -4.17 2.21
CA LYS A 399 -0.57 -4.97 3.33
C LYS A 399 -2.05 -5.34 3.14
N LYS A 400 -2.81 -4.52 2.40
CA LYS A 400 -4.27 -4.67 2.30
C LYS A 400 -4.80 -5.59 1.20
N VAL A 401 -4.08 -5.88 0.12
CA VAL A 401 -4.59 -6.82 -0.91
C VAL A 401 -4.67 -8.24 -0.32
N SER A 402 -3.63 -8.63 0.42
CA SER A 402 -3.64 -9.78 1.34
C SER A 402 -4.81 -9.72 2.32
N ASP A 403 -4.98 -8.62 3.05
CA ASP A 403 -6.04 -8.51 4.06
C ASP A 403 -7.46 -8.52 3.46
N THR A 404 -7.67 -8.06 2.23
CA THR A 404 -8.99 -8.05 1.57
C THR A 404 -9.37 -9.42 1.00
N GLN A 405 -8.43 -10.15 0.37
CA GLN A 405 -8.67 -11.55 -0.03
C GLN A 405 -8.86 -12.45 1.20
N THR A 406 -8.05 -12.26 2.24
CA THR A 406 -8.22 -12.94 3.53
C THR A 406 -9.58 -12.62 4.14
N LYS A 407 -10.00 -11.35 4.15
CA LYS A 407 -11.35 -10.97 4.63
C LYS A 407 -12.47 -11.58 3.80
N LYS A 408 -12.36 -11.63 2.47
CA LYS A 408 -13.37 -12.26 1.61
C LYS A 408 -13.48 -13.75 1.92
N LYS A 409 -12.34 -14.44 2.07
CA LYS A 409 -12.30 -15.85 2.48
C LYS A 409 -12.89 -16.04 3.87
N GLU A 410 -12.59 -15.17 4.83
CA GLU A 410 -13.15 -15.19 6.17
C GLU A 410 -14.67 -14.93 6.16
N THR A 411 -15.16 -14.01 5.35
CA THR A 411 -16.60 -13.80 5.13
C THR A 411 -17.25 -15.04 4.52
N GLN A 412 -16.61 -15.70 3.54
CA GLN A 412 -17.10 -16.96 3.00
C GLN A 412 -17.15 -18.05 4.08
N ILE A 413 -16.10 -18.21 4.86
CA ILE A 413 -16.05 -19.15 6.00
C ILE A 413 -17.20 -18.88 6.98
N VAL A 414 -17.42 -17.62 7.36
CA VAL A 414 -18.50 -17.22 8.27
C VAL A 414 -19.87 -17.50 7.65
N ASN A 415 -20.07 -17.16 6.37
CA ASN A 415 -21.35 -17.38 5.68
C ASN A 415 -21.65 -18.87 5.52
N GLU A 416 -20.65 -19.67 5.15
CA GLU A 416 -20.76 -21.13 5.06
C GLU A 416 -21.06 -21.76 6.41
N TYR A 417 -20.39 -21.31 7.48
CA TYR A 417 -20.67 -21.75 8.85
C TYR A 417 -22.11 -21.41 9.24
N ARG A 418 -22.56 -20.17 9.01
CA ARG A 418 -23.94 -19.75 9.34
C ARG A 418 -24.99 -20.49 8.52
N LYS A 419 -24.70 -20.82 7.25
CA LYS A 419 -25.59 -21.64 6.42
C LYS A 419 -25.75 -23.05 6.98
N LYS A 420 -24.67 -23.65 7.50
CA LYS A 420 -24.68 -24.98 8.12
C LYS A 420 -25.24 -24.98 9.55
N HIS A 421 -25.11 -23.86 10.27
CA HIS A 421 -25.49 -23.71 11.67
C HIS A 421 -26.41 -22.49 11.87
N PRO A 422 -27.64 -22.51 11.32
CA PRO A 422 -28.52 -21.33 11.30
C PRO A 422 -28.98 -20.87 12.69
N LYS A 423 -28.94 -21.75 13.70
CA LYS A 423 -29.27 -21.44 15.10
C LYS A 423 -28.06 -21.03 15.96
N SER A 424 -26.87 -20.92 15.37
CA SER A 424 -25.65 -20.59 16.11
C SER A 424 -25.60 -19.11 16.50
N ASN A 425 -25.33 -18.86 17.78
CA ASN A 425 -25.14 -17.51 18.33
C ASN A 425 -23.67 -17.06 18.33
N LEU A 426 -22.76 -17.82 17.70
CA LEU A 426 -21.36 -17.46 17.65
C LEU A 426 -21.15 -16.15 16.86
N SER A 427 -20.29 -15.30 17.41
CA SER A 427 -19.76 -14.13 16.72
C SER A 427 -18.87 -14.53 15.54
N ASN A 428 -18.64 -13.59 14.63
CA ASN A 428 -17.76 -13.82 13.50
C ASN A 428 -16.33 -14.15 13.96
N THR A 429 -15.86 -13.52 15.04
CA THR A 429 -14.55 -13.82 15.64
C THR A 429 -14.49 -15.23 16.23
N GLU A 430 -15.53 -15.69 16.92
CA GLU A 430 -15.55 -17.06 17.47
C GLU A 430 -15.58 -18.11 16.36
N ILE A 431 -16.37 -17.88 15.30
CA ILE A 431 -16.38 -18.75 14.11
C ILE A 431 -14.99 -18.83 13.48
N LEU A 432 -14.30 -17.70 13.35
CA LEU A 432 -12.95 -17.68 12.77
C LEU A 432 -11.89 -18.25 13.72
N ASN A 433 -12.04 -18.07 15.04
CA ASN A 433 -11.15 -18.72 16.01
C ASN A 433 -11.24 -20.24 15.89
N ASN A 434 -12.47 -20.77 15.81
CA ASN A 434 -12.70 -22.20 15.60
C ASN A 434 -12.13 -22.66 14.25
N TYR A 435 -12.34 -21.91 13.17
CA TYR A 435 -11.82 -22.29 11.84
C TYR A 435 -10.29 -22.33 11.77
N TYR A 436 -9.61 -21.40 12.45
CA TYR A 436 -8.15 -21.29 12.43
C TYR A 436 -7.47 -22.06 13.57
N ASP A 437 -8.22 -22.73 14.43
CA ASP A 437 -7.76 -23.32 15.70
C ASP A 437 -6.92 -22.29 16.50
N TYR A 438 -7.49 -21.09 16.72
CA TYR A 438 -6.83 -19.95 17.33
C TYR A 438 -7.05 -19.85 18.84
#